data_AF-A0A7K0N8F7-F1
#
_entry.id   AF-A0A7K0N8F7-F1
#
_cell.length_a   1.000
_cell.length_b   1.000
_cell.length_c   1.000
_cell.angle_alpha   90.00
_cell.angle_beta   90.00
_cell.angle_gamma   90.00
#
_symmetry.space_group_name_H-M   'P 1'
#
loop_
_entity.id
_entity.type
_entity.pdbx_description
1 polymer ?
#
loop_
_entity_poly.entity_id
_entity_poly.type
_entity_poly.pdbx_seq_one_letter_code
_entity_poly.pdbx_strand_id
1 'polypeptide(L)'
;MSPKKSRASKPVVLVVLASGLTALLAIPAVSAAAETPSGSSTLVTDGVSATTTITTDWSSGYCADVAISTTSSLAKTWSTVLPSGISVGSIWNAKQSTGASGSIIAQGASWNPTVKAGVPTSFGYCANRTTTVVPSPVPTSAPTEAPPTPSPT
;
A
#
# COMPACT_ATOMS: atom_id res chain seq x y z
N MET A 1 -9.40 6.65 -45.93
CA MET A 1 -10.45 5.64 -45.68
C MET A 1 -9.89 4.26 -45.90
N SER A 2 -9.88 3.41 -44.86
CA SER A 2 -9.34 2.05 -44.93
C SER A 2 -10.44 1.08 -44.52
N PRO A 3 -10.90 0.17 -45.39
CA PRO A 3 -11.88 -0.84 -45.01
C PRO A 3 -11.14 -2.03 -44.39
N LYS A 4 -11.04 -2.09 -43.06
CA LYS A 4 -10.62 -3.32 -42.37
C LYS A 4 -11.84 -4.23 -42.24
N LYS A 5 -11.80 -5.29 -43.05
CA LYS A 5 -12.78 -6.37 -43.17
C LYS A 5 -13.18 -6.91 -41.80
N SER A 6 -14.49 -6.89 -41.57
CA SER A 6 -15.19 -7.68 -40.56
C SER A 6 -15.03 -9.17 -40.88
N ARG A 7 -14.60 -9.98 -39.91
CA ARG A 7 -14.96 -11.40 -39.87
C ARG A 7 -15.36 -11.75 -38.45
N ALA A 8 -16.68 -11.84 -38.28
CA ALA A 8 -17.34 -12.37 -37.11
C ALA A 8 -16.97 -13.86 -36.93
N SER A 9 -16.55 -14.22 -35.71
CA SER A 9 -16.49 -15.60 -35.27
C SER A 9 -17.25 -15.73 -33.95
N LYS A 10 -18.47 -16.25 -34.05
CA LYS A 10 -19.29 -16.83 -32.98
C LYS A 10 -20.17 -17.91 -33.63
N PRO A 11 -20.68 -18.91 -32.91
CA PRO A 11 -20.08 -19.73 -31.85
C PRO A 11 -20.21 -21.23 -32.19
N VAL A 12 -19.30 -22.10 -31.74
CA VAL A 12 -19.55 -23.55 -31.74
C VAL A 12 -19.96 -23.96 -30.33
N VAL A 13 -21.22 -24.35 -30.22
CA VAL A 13 -21.86 -24.92 -29.03
C VAL A 13 -21.45 -26.40 -28.95
N LEU A 14 -20.82 -26.80 -27.85
CA LEU A 14 -20.76 -28.20 -27.46
C LEU A 14 -21.40 -28.32 -26.06
N VAL A 15 -22.66 -28.77 -26.07
CA VAL A 15 -23.39 -29.18 -24.87
C VAL A 15 -22.89 -30.57 -24.48
N VAL A 16 -22.26 -30.69 -23.31
CA VAL A 16 -22.01 -31.99 -22.67
C VAL A 16 -22.99 -32.09 -21.50
N LEU A 17 -24.05 -32.87 -21.70
CA LEU A 17 -24.94 -33.31 -20.63
C LEU A 17 -24.29 -34.52 -19.96
N ALA A 18 -23.82 -34.34 -18.74
CA ALA A 18 -23.43 -35.45 -17.87
C ALA A 18 -24.24 -35.37 -16.57
N SER A 19 -25.33 -36.14 -16.54
CA SER A 19 -26.06 -36.45 -15.31
C SER A 19 -25.22 -37.41 -14.47
N GLY A 20 -24.84 -36.98 -13.27
CA GLY A 20 -24.15 -37.80 -12.28
C GLY A 20 -24.47 -37.30 -10.88
N LEU A 21 -25.48 -37.91 -10.26
CA LEU A 21 -25.77 -37.76 -8.83
C LEU A 21 -24.72 -38.58 -8.08
N THR A 22 -23.82 -37.96 -7.33
CA THR A 22 -22.85 -38.69 -6.50
C THR A 22 -22.68 -38.01 -5.14
N ALA A 23 -23.22 -38.70 -4.15
CA ALA A 23 -22.86 -38.81 -2.74
C ALA A 23 -22.22 -37.60 -2.03
N LEU A 24 -22.99 -37.07 -1.09
CA LEU A 24 -22.55 -36.22 0.01
C LEU A 24 -21.60 -37.02 0.94
N LEU A 25 -20.29 -36.80 0.82
CA LEU A 25 -19.32 -37.19 1.85
C LEU A 25 -18.93 -35.95 2.64
N ALA A 26 -19.38 -35.92 3.90
CA ALA A 26 -19.00 -34.91 4.88
C ALA A 26 -17.50 -34.97 5.16
N ILE A 27 -16.81 -33.85 4.97
CA ILE A 27 -15.41 -33.66 5.36
C ILE A 27 -15.41 -32.98 6.73
N PRO A 28 -14.81 -33.55 7.80
CA PRO A 28 -14.50 -32.78 8.99
C PRO A 28 -13.23 -31.99 8.71
N ALA A 29 -13.35 -30.73 8.30
CA ALA A 29 -12.21 -29.82 8.25
C ALA A 29 -12.05 -29.16 9.62
N VAL A 30 -10.93 -29.53 10.24
CA VAL A 30 -10.40 -29.10 11.52
C VAL A 30 -10.56 -27.58 11.77
N SER A 31 -10.94 -27.25 13.01
CA SER A 31 -10.84 -25.90 13.55
C SER A 31 -9.36 -25.51 13.60
N ALA A 32 -8.93 -24.67 12.67
CA ALA A 32 -7.66 -23.96 12.76
C ALA A 32 -7.97 -22.55 13.26
N ALA A 33 -7.73 -22.33 14.56
CA ALA A 33 -7.52 -21.01 15.10
C ALA A 33 -6.29 -20.40 14.40
N ALA A 34 -6.53 -19.46 13.50
CA ALA A 34 -5.50 -18.59 12.96
C ALA A 34 -5.86 -17.16 13.36
N GLU A 35 -5.26 -16.78 14.48
CA GLU A 35 -4.76 -15.45 14.83
C GLU A 35 -5.56 -14.23 14.35
N THR A 36 -6.07 -13.51 15.34
CA THR A 36 -6.53 -12.13 15.23
C THR A 36 -5.60 -11.29 14.34
N PRO A 37 -6.07 -10.73 13.21
CA PRO A 37 -5.35 -9.66 12.54
C PRO A 37 -5.46 -8.40 13.41
N SER A 38 -4.48 -8.21 14.30
CA SER A 38 -4.25 -6.91 14.91
C SER A 38 -3.51 -6.05 13.89
N GLY A 39 -4.26 -5.19 13.21
CA GLY A 39 -3.74 -4.34 12.14
C GLY A 39 -4.86 -3.69 11.33
N SER A 40 -5.76 -2.98 12.00
CA SER A 40 -6.67 -2.04 11.31
C SER A 40 -5.86 -0.96 10.60
N SER A 41 -5.88 -0.97 9.27
CA SER A 41 -5.64 0.23 8.47
C SER A 41 -6.66 0.29 7.34
N THR A 42 -7.82 0.85 7.68
CA THR A 42 -8.86 1.41 6.78
C THR A 42 -8.21 2.52 5.92
N LEU A 43 -8.36 2.64 4.60
CA LEU A 43 -9.43 2.30 3.67
C LEU A 43 -8.79 1.81 2.36
N VAL A 44 -8.98 0.55 2.05
CA VAL A 44 -8.78 -0.04 0.72
C VAL A 44 -10.15 -0.04 0.05
N THR A 45 -10.29 0.48 -1.18
CA THR A 45 -11.48 0.18 -1.99
C THR A 45 -11.68 -1.33 -1.95
N ASP A 46 -12.82 -1.82 -1.43
CA ASP A 46 -13.08 -3.25 -1.18
C ASP A 46 -12.42 -4.18 -2.22
N GLY A 47 -11.44 -4.97 -1.77
CA GLY A 47 -10.67 -5.90 -2.59
C GLY A 47 -9.44 -5.35 -3.33
N VAL A 48 -8.95 -4.13 -3.04
CA VAL A 48 -7.73 -3.54 -3.66
C VAL A 48 -6.52 -3.55 -2.71
N SER A 49 -5.49 -4.34 -2.98
CA SER A 49 -4.27 -4.38 -2.14
C SER A 49 -3.23 -3.35 -2.61
N ALA A 50 -2.57 -2.69 -1.66
CA ALA A 50 -1.44 -1.79 -1.90
C ALA A 50 -0.19 -2.32 -1.20
N THR A 51 0.91 -2.53 -1.93
CA THR A 51 2.19 -3.01 -1.40
C THR A 51 3.26 -1.95 -1.64
N THR A 52 3.88 -1.45 -0.57
CA THR A 52 4.90 -0.40 -0.64
C THR A 52 6.29 -1.01 -0.55
N THR A 53 7.19 -0.62 -1.45
CA THR A 53 8.61 -0.99 -1.48
C THR A 53 9.44 0.28 -1.46
N ILE A 54 10.29 0.45 -0.45
CA ILE A 54 11.24 1.57 -0.41
C ILE A 54 12.35 1.29 -1.43
N THR A 55 12.53 2.19 -2.39
CA THR A 55 13.53 2.07 -3.46
C THR A 55 14.80 2.84 -3.15
N THR A 56 14.70 3.93 -2.40
CA THR A 56 15.86 4.71 -1.97
C THR A 56 15.57 5.34 -0.61
N ASP A 57 16.54 5.27 0.29
CA ASP A 57 16.46 5.86 1.63
C ASP A 57 17.71 6.70 1.91
N TRP A 58 17.52 7.91 2.45
CA TRP A 58 18.61 8.80 2.85
C TRP A 58 18.42 9.33 4.28
N SER A 59 17.83 8.52 5.17
CA SER A 59 17.51 8.85 6.56
C SER A 59 16.47 9.96 6.76
N SER A 60 16.67 11.17 6.23
CA SER A 60 15.71 12.29 6.35
C SER A 60 14.50 12.15 5.42
N GLY A 61 14.58 11.25 4.44
CA GLY A 61 13.50 10.95 3.51
C GLY A 61 13.74 9.64 2.77
N TYR A 62 12.76 9.28 1.94
CA TYR A 62 12.81 8.08 1.12
C TYR A 62 11.95 8.23 -0.13
N CYS A 63 12.28 7.47 -1.17
CA CYS A 63 11.40 7.20 -2.30
C CYS A 63 10.87 5.77 -2.20
N ALA A 64 9.61 5.58 -2.55
CA ALA A 64 8.95 4.29 -2.54
C ALA A 64 8.10 4.10 -3.79
N ASP A 65 8.11 2.86 -4.28
CA ASP A 65 7.18 2.36 -5.28
C ASP A 65 6.07 1.57 -4.60
N VAL A 66 4.83 1.83 -5.00
CA VAL A 66 3.63 1.23 -4.46
C VAL A 66 2.92 0.47 -5.57
N ALA A 67 2.85 -0.84 -5.43
CA ALA A 67 2.10 -1.72 -6.32
C ALA A 67 0.65 -1.83 -5.84
N ILE A 68 -0.29 -1.51 -6.71
CA ILE A 68 -1.73 -1.61 -6.51
C ILE A 68 -2.26 -2.80 -7.32
N SER A 69 -2.90 -3.74 -6.64
CA SER A 69 -3.48 -4.93 -7.25
C SER A 69 -4.88 -5.20 -6.71
N THR A 70 -5.65 -6.03 -7.39
CA THR A 70 -6.95 -6.49 -6.91
C THR A 70 -7.20 -7.90 -7.39
N THR A 71 -7.97 -8.67 -6.62
CA THR A 71 -8.51 -9.97 -7.04
C THR A 71 -9.83 -9.83 -7.80
N SER A 72 -10.41 -8.63 -7.85
CA SER A 72 -11.67 -8.37 -8.56
C SER A 72 -11.50 -8.39 -10.08
N SER A 73 -12.39 -9.09 -10.77
CA SER A 73 -12.45 -9.08 -12.24
C SER A 73 -13.05 -7.78 -12.81
N LEU A 74 -13.72 -6.97 -11.98
CA LEU A 74 -14.22 -5.65 -12.34
C LEU A 74 -13.13 -4.59 -12.12
N ALA A 75 -13.09 -3.58 -13.00
CA ALA A 75 -12.21 -2.43 -12.80
C ALA A 75 -12.69 -1.62 -11.60
N LYS A 76 -11.79 -1.40 -10.63
CA LYS A 76 -12.05 -0.62 -9.41
C LYS A 76 -11.21 0.63 -9.42
N THR A 77 -11.82 1.78 -9.08
CA THR A 77 -11.06 3.00 -8.80
C THR A 77 -10.30 2.80 -7.49
N TRP A 78 -8.99 2.99 -7.53
CA TRP A 78 -8.14 2.77 -6.37
C TRP A 78 -7.79 4.09 -5.67
N SER A 79 -7.71 4.00 -4.36
CA SER A 79 -7.22 5.04 -3.47
C SER A 79 -6.59 4.36 -2.26
N THR A 80 -5.52 4.93 -1.73
CA THR A 80 -4.78 4.39 -0.58
C THR A 80 -4.31 5.52 0.32
N VAL A 81 -4.20 5.24 1.62
CA VAL A 81 -3.70 6.18 2.61
C VAL A 81 -2.20 5.97 2.76
N LEU A 82 -1.42 7.03 2.56
CA LEU A 82 0.02 7.01 2.80
C LEU A 82 0.31 7.06 4.31
N PRO A 83 1.49 6.56 4.75
CA PRO A 83 1.86 6.61 6.16
C PRO A 83 1.80 8.04 6.71
N SER A 84 1.53 8.17 8.01
CA SER A 84 1.60 9.45 8.72
C SER A 84 3.05 9.81 9.06
N GLY A 85 3.30 11.06 9.46
CA GLY A 85 4.65 11.50 9.82
C GLY A 85 5.60 11.65 8.63
N ILE A 86 5.06 11.87 7.44
CA ILE A 86 5.82 12.18 6.22
C ILE A 86 5.27 13.43 5.54
N SER A 87 6.12 14.09 4.76
CA SER A 87 5.75 15.16 3.84
C SER A 87 6.11 14.74 2.42
N VAL A 88 5.10 14.50 1.57
CA VAL A 88 5.29 14.08 0.19
C VAL A 88 5.78 15.25 -0.65
N GLY A 89 7.00 15.17 -1.16
CA GLY A 89 7.59 16.20 -2.01
C GLY A 89 7.35 15.96 -3.50
N SER A 90 7.27 14.70 -3.93
CA SER A 90 7.02 14.34 -5.33
C SER A 90 6.22 13.05 -5.40
N ILE A 91 5.29 12.97 -6.35
CA ILE A 91 4.46 11.80 -6.61
C ILE A 91 4.24 11.68 -8.12
N TRP A 92 4.29 10.45 -8.64
CA TRP A 92 4.06 10.16 -10.05
C TRP A 92 3.10 8.98 -10.21
N ASN A 93 2.41 8.91 -11.35
CA ASN A 93 1.35 7.93 -11.63
C ASN A 93 0.19 7.90 -10.61
N ALA A 94 0.13 8.91 -9.74
CA ALA A 94 -0.92 9.13 -8.75
C ALA A 94 -1.12 10.64 -8.51
N LYS A 95 -2.23 10.99 -7.88
CA LYS A 95 -2.53 12.31 -7.35
C LYS A 95 -2.64 12.20 -5.83
N GLN A 96 -2.15 13.20 -5.11
CA GLN A 96 -2.36 13.28 -3.66
C GLN A 96 -3.56 14.18 -3.32
N SER A 97 -4.20 13.89 -2.20
CA SER A 97 -5.21 14.74 -1.57
C SER A 97 -5.14 14.59 -0.06
N THR A 98 -5.56 15.61 0.68
CA THR A 98 -5.56 15.57 2.14
C THR A 98 -6.94 15.18 2.63
N GLY A 99 -7.03 14.11 3.41
CA GLY A 99 -8.26 13.69 4.07
C GLY A 99 -8.64 14.62 5.22
N ALA A 100 -9.88 14.51 5.71
CA ALA A 100 -10.41 15.36 6.77
C ALA A 100 -9.62 15.30 8.10
N SER A 101 -8.93 14.18 8.35
CA SER A 101 -8.08 13.96 9.54
C SER A 101 -6.62 14.39 9.34
N GLY A 102 -6.28 15.02 8.22
CA GLY A 102 -4.89 15.36 7.86
C GLY A 102 -4.09 14.19 7.27
N SER A 103 -4.75 13.05 6.99
CA SER A 103 -4.10 11.91 6.32
C SER A 103 -3.82 12.22 4.84
N ILE A 104 -2.69 11.77 4.33
CA ILE A 104 -2.35 11.93 2.90
C ILE A 104 -2.94 10.74 2.14
N ILE A 105 -3.80 11.02 1.17
CA ILE A 105 -4.49 10.04 0.34
C ILE A 105 -3.89 10.09 -1.06
N ALA A 106 -3.36 8.96 -1.53
CA ALA A 106 -2.89 8.78 -2.90
C ALA A 106 -3.97 8.05 -3.71
N GLN A 107 -4.33 8.62 -4.86
CA GLN A 107 -5.37 8.09 -5.75
C GLN A 107 -4.89 8.08 -7.20
N GLY A 108 -5.53 7.25 -8.03
CA GLY A 108 -5.14 7.10 -9.43
C GLY A 108 -5.10 8.41 -10.22
N ALA A 109 -4.03 8.61 -10.98
CA ALA A 109 -3.96 9.68 -11.97
C ALA A 109 -4.99 9.44 -13.09
N SER A 110 -5.27 10.46 -13.90
CA SER A 110 -6.28 10.37 -14.97
C SER A 110 -5.98 9.27 -16.01
N TRP A 111 -4.71 8.93 -16.20
CA TRP A 111 -4.24 7.83 -17.07
C TRP A 111 -4.09 6.49 -16.32
N ASN A 112 -4.21 6.50 -15.00
CA ASN A 112 -4.08 5.33 -14.13
C ASN A 112 -5.18 5.27 -13.04
N PRO A 113 -6.48 5.47 -13.36
CA PRO A 113 -7.50 5.66 -12.34
C PRO A 113 -7.98 4.34 -11.73
N THR A 114 -7.77 3.21 -12.40
CA THR A 114 -8.40 1.93 -12.06
C THR A 114 -7.43 0.76 -12.05
N VAL A 115 -7.80 -0.28 -11.31
CA VAL A 115 -7.07 -1.56 -11.20
C VAL A 115 -8.04 -2.72 -11.42
N LYS A 116 -7.57 -3.82 -12.01
CA LYS A 116 -8.34 -5.04 -12.29
C LYS A 116 -7.46 -6.28 -12.09
N ALA A 117 -8.06 -7.42 -11.78
CA ALA A 117 -7.37 -8.70 -11.72
C ALA A 117 -6.60 -9.00 -13.02
N GLY A 118 -5.33 -9.38 -12.85
CA GLY A 118 -4.37 -9.63 -13.94
C GLY A 118 -3.76 -8.38 -14.56
N VAL A 119 -4.19 -7.18 -14.14
CA VAL A 119 -3.65 -5.89 -14.60
C VAL A 119 -3.35 -5.02 -13.38
N PRO A 120 -2.28 -5.32 -12.63
CA PRO A 120 -1.84 -4.49 -11.53
C PRO A 120 -1.35 -3.15 -12.07
N THR A 121 -1.39 -2.13 -11.23
CA THR A 121 -0.83 -0.82 -11.52
C THR A 121 0.14 -0.42 -10.43
N SER A 122 0.96 0.59 -10.68
CA SER A 122 1.87 1.12 -9.68
C SER A 122 1.93 2.64 -9.72
N PHE A 123 2.27 3.21 -8.58
CA PHE A 123 2.64 4.61 -8.45
C PHE A 123 3.86 4.71 -7.55
N GLY A 124 4.54 5.85 -7.58
CA GLY A 124 5.65 6.09 -6.68
C GLY A 124 5.63 7.49 -6.12
N TYR A 125 6.32 7.66 -5.01
CA TYR A 125 6.44 8.94 -4.32
C TYR A 125 7.77 9.06 -3.61
N CYS A 126 8.24 10.29 -3.46
CA CYS A 126 9.35 10.64 -2.58
C CYS A 126 8.83 11.56 -1.47
N ALA A 127 9.16 11.22 -0.23
CA ALA A 127 8.72 11.93 0.95
C ALA A 127 9.86 12.16 1.93
N ASN A 128 9.77 13.28 2.64
CA ASN A 128 10.63 13.57 3.79
C ASN A 128 9.95 13.06 5.05
N ARG A 129 10.73 12.44 5.95
CA ARG A 129 10.23 12.05 7.27
C ARG A 129 10.06 13.32 8.09
N THR A 130 8.85 13.60 8.55
CA THR A 130 8.65 14.63 9.57
C THR A 130 9.05 13.98 10.87
N THR A 131 10.33 14.06 11.21
CA THR A 131 10.77 13.79 12.58
C THR A 131 10.05 14.82 13.44
N THR A 132 8.99 14.40 14.13
CA THR A 132 8.55 15.09 15.33
C THR A 132 9.67 14.88 16.33
N VAL A 133 10.74 15.65 16.16
CA VAL A 133 11.71 15.86 17.23
C VAL A 133 10.91 16.51 18.33
N VAL A 134 10.47 15.71 19.29
CA VAL A 134 10.54 16.18 20.68
C VAL A 134 11.96 16.71 20.77
N PRO A 135 12.18 18.03 20.99
CA PRO A 135 13.54 18.50 21.20
C PRO A 135 14.10 17.59 22.28
N SER A 136 15.17 16.86 21.95
CA SER A 136 15.92 16.14 22.96
C SER A 136 16.09 17.12 24.12
N PRO A 137 15.76 16.78 25.38
CA PRO A 137 16.10 17.66 26.48
C PRO A 137 17.58 17.96 26.29
N VAL A 138 17.90 19.25 26.15
CA VAL A 138 19.28 19.71 26.04
C VAL A 138 20.08 18.87 27.04
N PRO A 139 21.21 18.22 26.67
CA PRO A 139 22.09 17.71 27.70
C PRO A 139 22.48 18.96 28.49
N THR A 140 21.81 19.18 29.62
CA THR A 140 22.19 20.16 30.61
C THR A 140 23.64 19.84 30.87
N SER A 141 24.53 20.68 30.36
CA SER A 141 25.97 20.55 30.55
C SER A 141 26.17 20.25 32.02
N ALA A 142 26.57 19.01 32.32
CA ALA A 142 26.91 18.65 33.68
C ALA A 142 27.90 19.70 34.19
N PRO A 143 27.77 20.21 35.43
CA PRO A 143 28.76 21.12 35.98
C PRO A 143 30.11 20.42 35.89
N THR A 144 31.07 21.08 35.23
CA THR A 144 32.48 20.71 35.21
C THR A 144 32.90 20.37 36.64
N GLU A 145 33.13 19.08 36.90
CA GLU A 145 33.72 18.64 38.14
C GLU A 145 35.12 19.25 38.20
N ALA A 146 35.34 20.12 39.19
CA ALA A 146 36.62 20.78 39.41
C ALA A 146 37.71 19.72 39.66
N PRO A 147 38.95 19.93 39.18
CA PRO A 147 40.04 18.99 39.45
C PRO A 147 40.28 18.88 40.97
N PRO A 148 40.64 17.69 41.49
CA PRO A 148 40.92 17.54 42.90
C PRO A 148 42.13 18.39 43.30
N THR A 149 41.95 19.23 44.32
CA THR A 149 43.02 20.01 44.96
C THR A 149 44.12 19.08 45.48
N PRO A 150 45.42 19.35 45.25
CA PRO A 150 46.48 18.55 45.86
C PRO A 150 46.50 18.73 47.38
N SER A 151 46.62 17.63 48.12
CA SER A 151 46.79 17.61 49.57
C SER A 151 48.17 18.14 49.97
N PRO A 152 48.31 19.02 50.97
CA PRO A 152 49.62 19.42 51.48
C PRO A 152 50.27 18.30 52.31
N THR A 153 51.60 18.20 52.20
CA THR A 153 52.49 17.39 53.07
C THR A 153 52.98 18.22 54.24
#